data_AF-A0A8T0K968-F1
#
_entry.id   AF-A0A8T0K968-F1
#
_cell.length_a   1.000
_cell.length_b   1.000
_cell.length_c   1.000
_cell.angle_alpha   90.00
_cell.angle_beta   90.00
_cell.angle_gamma   90.00
#
_symmetry.space_group_name_H-M   'P 1'
#
loop_
_entity.id
_entity.type
_entity.pdbx_description
1 polymer ?
#
loop_
_entity_poly.entity_id
_entity_poly.type
_entity_poly.pdbx_seq_one_letter_code
_entity_poly.pdbx_strand_id
1 'polypeptide(L)'
;MPGKDPSSGNYSFKIDPRGIPEIFLWRDDNIIYRSGPWNGERFSGVPEMQPETDSITFSFSYDNHGVYYSFSIGNSSILSRLVVTSGADQLQRLTWVPSSNTWTKFWYAPKDQCDDYKACGSYGLCDSNASPVCTCMRGFSPKNQQAWNLRDGSDGCVRNTNLDCGSDKFLHVEDVKLPETSIVFSNRSMNLEECKDWCRRNCSCTAYANIEVTNGGTGCVTWSGELIDMRQYASGGQDLFVRIAASDAEDTADGSQKSNHIGEIIGITISAAVVIVGLVVIYWKKRKVLGISNVKTTPRGKNPAEIDSSSSKQDESWSVNQVTVTLLDAR
;
A
#
# COMPACT_ATOMS: atom_id res chain seq x y z
N MET A 1 -18.36 -32.85 1.92
CA MET A 1 -17.11 -33.53 2.30
C MET A 1 -15.98 -32.97 1.44
N PRO A 2 -15.14 -32.06 1.96
CA PRO A 2 -13.87 -31.74 1.28
C PRO A 2 -12.96 -32.97 1.29
N GLY A 3 -12.20 -33.20 0.21
CA GLY A 3 -11.28 -34.35 0.10
C GLY A 3 -11.93 -35.69 -0.24
N LYS A 4 -12.70 -35.74 -1.35
CA LYS A 4 -13.19 -37.01 -1.94
C LYS A 4 -12.58 -37.35 -3.31
N ASP A 5 -12.01 -36.38 -4.01
CA ASP A 5 -11.35 -36.58 -5.30
C ASP A 5 -9.90 -36.02 -5.23
N PRO A 6 -8.88 -36.84 -5.47
CA PRO A 6 -7.48 -36.41 -5.58
C PRO A 6 -7.03 -36.13 -7.03
N SER A 7 -7.97 -36.06 -7.99
CA SER A 7 -7.66 -35.73 -9.39
C SER A 7 -7.05 -34.32 -9.56
N SER A 8 -6.46 -34.07 -10.74
CA SER A 8 -5.88 -32.78 -11.08
C SER A 8 -6.98 -31.72 -11.26
N GLY A 9 -7.17 -30.87 -10.26
CA GLY A 9 -8.02 -29.68 -10.35
C GLY A 9 -7.38 -28.54 -11.14
N ASN A 10 -8.18 -27.50 -11.41
CA ASN A 10 -7.85 -26.36 -12.29
C ASN A 10 -6.63 -25.52 -11.85
N TYR A 11 -6.12 -25.65 -10.64
CA TYR A 11 -5.07 -24.77 -10.13
C TYR A 11 -3.67 -25.38 -10.27
N SER A 12 -2.70 -24.56 -10.67
CA SER A 12 -1.29 -24.97 -10.64
C SER A 12 -0.38 -23.84 -10.17
N PHE A 13 0.55 -24.17 -9.27
CA PHE A 13 1.58 -23.26 -8.76
C PHE A 13 2.92 -23.71 -9.36
N LYS A 14 3.53 -22.87 -10.19
CA LYS A 14 4.64 -23.24 -11.09
C LYS A 14 5.72 -22.17 -11.09
N ILE A 15 6.98 -22.59 -11.01
CA ILE A 15 8.12 -21.71 -11.29
C ILE A 15 8.20 -21.52 -12.81
N ASP A 16 8.31 -20.27 -13.26
CA ASP A 16 8.68 -19.93 -14.62
C ASP A 16 10.16 -19.52 -14.64
N PRO A 17 11.04 -20.20 -15.42
CA PRO A 17 12.47 -19.89 -15.47
C PRO A 17 12.84 -18.78 -16.48
N ARG A 18 11.87 -18.17 -17.19
CA ARG A 18 12.16 -17.15 -18.21
C ARG A 18 12.64 -15.84 -17.59
N GLY A 19 13.72 -15.28 -18.14
CA GLY A 19 14.33 -14.03 -17.66
C GLY A 19 14.93 -14.20 -16.26
N ILE A 20 14.34 -13.55 -15.26
CA ILE A 20 14.61 -13.85 -13.85
C ILE A 20 13.45 -14.71 -13.32
N PRO A 21 13.71 -15.89 -12.75
CA PRO A 21 12.62 -16.80 -12.41
C PRO A 21 11.67 -16.27 -11.33
N GLU A 22 10.39 -16.56 -11.53
CA GLU A 22 9.29 -16.19 -10.63
C GLU A 22 8.38 -17.40 -10.39
N ILE A 23 7.47 -17.33 -9.41
CA ILE A 23 6.44 -18.35 -9.22
C ILE A 23 5.05 -17.77 -9.47
N PHE A 24 4.29 -18.45 -10.33
CA PHE A 24 2.95 -18.04 -10.74
C PHE A 24 1.91 -19.04 -10.21
N LEU A 25 0.79 -18.53 -9.71
CA LEU A 25 -0.42 -19.30 -9.44
C LEU A 25 -1.40 -19.10 -10.61
N TRP A 26 -1.76 -20.22 -11.22
CA TRP A 26 -2.65 -20.30 -12.37
C TRP A 26 -3.99 -20.92 -11.97
N ARG A 27 -5.07 -20.48 -12.63
CA ARG A 27 -6.38 -21.12 -12.69
C ARG A 27 -6.68 -21.41 -14.16
N ASP A 28 -6.68 -22.68 -14.52
CA ASP A 28 -6.63 -23.14 -15.90
C ASP A 28 -5.44 -22.47 -16.62
N ASP A 29 -5.66 -21.83 -17.77
CA ASP A 29 -4.62 -21.09 -18.52
C ASP A 29 -4.44 -19.63 -18.06
N ASN A 30 -5.12 -19.18 -16.99
CA ASN A 30 -5.08 -17.80 -16.52
C ASN A 30 -4.17 -17.64 -15.30
N ILE A 31 -3.22 -16.71 -15.34
CA ILE A 31 -2.49 -16.28 -14.14
C ILE A 31 -3.45 -15.50 -13.23
N ILE A 32 -3.51 -15.88 -11.95
CA ILE A 32 -4.25 -15.13 -10.92
C ILE A 32 -3.33 -14.43 -9.91
N TYR A 33 -2.11 -14.92 -9.72
CA TYR A 33 -1.10 -14.30 -8.84
C TYR A 33 0.32 -14.58 -9.33
N ARG A 34 1.22 -13.60 -9.14
CA ARG A 34 2.66 -13.68 -9.39
C ARG A 34 3.42 -13.35 -8.10
N SER A 35 4.34 -14.23 -7.68
CA SER A 35 5.16 -14.05 -6.48
C SER A 35 6.19 -12.93 -6.56
N GLY A 36 6.49 -12.44 -7.76
CA GLY A 36 7.71 -11.68 -8.02
C GLY A 36 8.96 -12.59 -8.05
N PRO A 37 10.09 -12.07 -8.55
CA PRO A 37 11.38 -12.75 -8.48
C PRO A 37 11.89 -12.87 -7.04
N TRP A 38 12.86 -13.76 -6.83
CA TRP A 38 13.61 -13.86 -5.57
C TRP A 38 14.65 -12.74 -5.45
N ASN A 39 14.55 -11.91 -4.41
CA ASN A 39 15.39 -10.72 -4.20
C ASN A 39 16.64 -10.98 -3.32
N GLY A 40 17.04 -12.24 -3.14
CA GLY A 40 18.11 -12.66 -2.23
C GLY A 40 17.58 -13.11 -0.87
N GLU A 41 16.49 -12.53 -0.37
CA GLU A 41 15.93 -12.80 0.97
C GLU A 41 14.54 -13.45 0.92
N ARG A 42 13.70 -13.01 -0.03
CA ARG A 42 12.32 -13.47 -0.24
C ARG A 42 11.88 -13.32 -1.69
N PHE A 43 10.69 -13.80 -2.03
CA PHE A 43 10.01 -13.37 -3.25
C PHE A 43 9.44 -11.96 -3.04
N SER A 44 9.62 -11.04 -3.99
CA SER A 44 9.26 -9.63 -3.80
C SER A 44 7.76 -9.37 -3.58
N GLY A 45 6.90 -10.30 -4.00
CA GLY A 45 5.45 -10.33 -3.78
C GLY A 45 4.99 -11.15 -2.57
N VAL A 46 5.89 -11.59 -1.68
CA VAL A 46 5.56 -12.32 -0.44
C VAL A 46 6.29 -11.68 0.77
N PRO A 47 5.88 -10.49 1.23
CA PRO A 47 6.54 -9.81 2.34
C PRO A 47 6.50 -10.62 3.66
N GLU A 48 5.55 -11.55 3.84
CA GLU A 48 5.44 -12.48 4.97
C GLU A 48 6.56 -13.52 5.03
N MET A 49 7.38 -13.67 3.99
CA MET A 49 8.60 -14.50 4.04
C MET A 49 9.76 -13.73 4.71
N GLN A 50 9.53 -13.21 5.92
CA GLN A 50 10.58 -12.55 6.69
C GLN A 50 11.53 -13.57 7.35
N PRO A 51 12.83 -13.26 7.47
CA PRO A 51 13.80 -14.15 8.12
C PRO A 51 13.63 -14.21 9.65
N GLU A 52 12.78 -13.36 10.23
CA GLU A 52 12.62 -13.17 11.68
C GLU A 52 12.02 -14.36 12.44
N THR A 53 11.56 -15.42 11.75
CA THR A 53 11.05 -16.63 12.40
C THR A 53 12.06 -17.79 12.31
N ASP A 54 12.82 -18.02 13.39
CA ASP A 54 13.73 -19.18 13.59
C ASP A 54 13.09 -20.56 13.29
N SER A 55 11.76 -20.61 13.27
CA SER A 55 10.98 -21.82 12.99
C SER A 55 11.00 -22.26 11.53
N ILE A 56 11.10 -21.35 10.56
CA ILE A 56 11.05 -21.69 9.12
C ILE A 56 12.07 -20.86 8.34
N THR A 57 13.06 -21.52 7.76
CA THR A 57 14.01 -20.90 6.82
C THR A 57 13.52 -21.10 5.39
N PHE A 58 13.56 -20.05 4.58
CA PHE A 58 13.28 -20.12 3.15
C PHE A 58 14.58 -20.15 2.35
N SER A 59 14.58 -20.83 1.20
CA SER A 59 15.76 -20.87 0.33
C SER A 59 15.34 -20.97 -1.12
N PHE A 60 16.14 -20.36 -1.98
CA PHE A 60 15.95 -20.37 -3.42
C PHE A 60 17.30 -20.68 -4.08
N SER A 61 17.29 -21.58 -5.06
CA SER A 61 18.47 -21.95 -5.83
C SER A 61 18.18 -21.73 -7.31
N TYR A 62 19.14 -21.11 -8.00
CA TYR A 62 19.16 -20.95 -9.45
C TYR A 62 20.60 -21.16 -9.91
N ASP A 63 20.88 -22.35 -10.44
CA ASP A 63 22.20 -22.76 -10.90
C ASP A 63 22.10 -23.70 -12.12
N ASN A 64 23.21 -24.35 -12.48
CA ASN A 64 23.28 -25.28 -13.61
C ASN A 64 22.48 -26.60 -13.41
N HIS A 65 21.97 -26.88 -12.20
CA HIS A 65 21.13 -28.02 -11.88
C HIS A 65 19.63 -27.70 -11.93
N GLY A 66 19.26 -26.40 -11.97
CA GLY A 66 17.89 -25.94 -12.21
C GLY A 66 17.48 -24.73 -11.36
N VAL A 67 16.17 -24.55 -11.23
CA VAL A 67 15.55 -23.50 -10.40
C VAL A 67 14.63 -24.15 -9.38
N TYR A 68 14.89 -23.93 -8.09
CA TYR A 68 14.18 -24.60 -7.00
C TYR A 68 13.90 -23.64 -5.85
N TYR A 69 12.66 -23.67 -5.35
CA TYR A 69 12.28 -23.12 -4.04
C TYR A 69 12.18 -24.26 -3.02
N SER A 70 12.74 -24.03 -1.84
CA SER A 70 12.66 -24.96 -0.70
C SER A 70 12.46 -24.22 0.62
N PHE A 71 12.06 -24.95 1.66
CA PHE A 71 12.03 -24.44 3.02
C PHE A 71 12.46 -25.55 3.99
N SER A 72 13.13 -25.17 5.07
CA SER A 72 13.44 -26.05 6.21
C SER A 72 12.71 -25.57 7.46
N ILE A 73 12.47 -26.50 8.38
CA ILE A 73 11.82 -26.19 9.67
C ILE A 73 12.84 -26.44 10.77
N GLY A 74 13.20 -25.40 11.54
CA GLY A 74 14.26 -25.47 12.55
C GLY A 74 13.92 -26.36 13.75
N ASN A 75 12.63 -26.41 14.11
CA ASN A 75 12.11 -27.28 15.16
C ASN A 75 11.31 -28.44 14.53
N SER A 76 11.84 -29.66 14.65
CA SER A 76 11.23 -30.90 14.12
C SER A 76 9.84 -31.24 14.68
N SER A 77 9.40 -30.59 15.76
CA SER A 77 8.02 -30.71 16.30
C SER A 77 7.00 -29.86 15.54
N ILE A 78 7.43 -28.90 14.71
CA ILE A 78 6.55 -28.03 13.93
C ILE A 78 6.27 -28.69 12.59
N LEU A 79 4.99 -28.90 12.29
CA LEU A 79 4.55 -29.34 10.96
C LEU A 79 4.11 -28.10 10.17
N SER A 80 4.75 -27.83 9.03
CA SER A 80 4.34 -26.79 8.08
C SER A 80 4.29 -27.35 6.66
N ARG A 81 3.32 -26.90 5.87
CA ARG A 81 3.14 -27.30 4.47
C ARG A 81 2.64 -26.13 3.62
N LEU A 82 3.04 -26.11 2.36
CA LEU A 82 2.50 -25.19 1.36
C LEU A 82 1.47 -25.96 0.51
N VAL A 83 0.26 -25.42 0.37
CA VAL A 83 -0.83 -26.05 -0.39
C VAL A 83 -1.60 -25.01 -1.21
N VAL A 84 -2.16 -25.42 -2.34
CA VAL A 84 -3.21 -24.66 -3.04
C VAL A 84 -4.55 -25.31 -2.71
N THR A 85 -5.60 -24.51 -2.48
CA THR A 85 -6.92 -25.03 -2.08
C THR A 85 -7.98 -24.69 -3.12
N SER A 86 -8.70 -25.71 -3.60
CA SER A 86 -9.59 -25.70 -4.78
C SER A 86 -10.93 -24.99 -4.59
N GLY A 87 -10.94 -23.86 -3.87
CA GLY A 87 -12.14 -23.09 -3.55
C GLY A 87 -11.91 -21.85 -2.70
N ALA A 88 -10.65 -21.41 -2.57
CA ALA A 88 -10.28 -20.15 -1.91
C ALA A 88 -9.32 -19.30 -2.77
N ASP A 89 -9.07 -19.71 -4.02
CA ASP A 89 -8.18 -19.07 -5.00
C ASP A 89 -6.75 -18.78 -4.51
N GLN A 90 -6.35 -19.47 -3.43
CA GLN A 90 -5.17 -19.14 -2.64
C GLN A 90 -4.17 -20.29 -2.57
N LEU A 91 -2.91 -19.90 -2.77
CA LEU A 91 -1.75 -20.55 -2.16
C LEU A 91 -1.77 -20.25 -0.65
N GLN A 92 -1.57 -21.26 0.19
CA GLN A 92 -1.61 -21.13 1.65
C GLN A 92 -0.44 -21.88 2.29
N ARG A 93 0.36 -21.19 3.10
CA ARG A 93 1.27 -21.85 4.04
C ARG A 93 0.48 -22.17 5.31
N LEU A 94 0.29 -23.46 5.56
CA LEU A 94 -0.38 -23.96 6.74
C LEU A 94 0.66 -24.42 7.77
N THR A 95 0.46 -24.08 9.03
CA THR A 95 1.26 -24.57 10.16
C THR A 95 0.35 -25.22 11.20
N TRP A 96 0.78 -26.36 11.74
CA TRP A 96 0.03 -27.11 12.74
C TRP A 96 0.16 -26.50 14.13
N VAL A 97 -0.96 -26.34 14.83
CA VAL A 97 -1.01 -25.79 16.19
C VAL A 97 -1.44 -26.91 17.15
N PRO A 98 -0.52 -27.50 17.94
CA PRO A 98 -0.85 -28.66 18.78
C PRO A 98 -1.90 -28.40 19.85
N SER A 99 -1.93 -27.19 20.43
CA SER A 99 -2.86 -26.81 21.51
C SER A 99 -4.32 -26.70 21.07
N SER A 100 -4.58 -26.48 19.78
CA SER A 100 -5.92 -26.42 19.19
C SER A 100 -6.18 -27.51 18.16
N ASN A 101 -5.24 -28.44 17.99
CA ASN A 101 -5.31 -29.61 17.10
C ASN A 101 -5.78 -29.25 15.67
N THR A 102 -5.24 -28.16 15.11
CA THR A 102 -5.68 -27.61 13.82
C THR A 102 -4.55 -27.02 12.97
N TRP A 103 -4.83 -26.83 11.69
CA TRP A 103 -3.95 -26.10 10.76
C TRP A 103 -4.35 -24.62 10.74
N THR A 104 -3.44 -23.73 11.11
CA THR A 104 -3.62 -22.28 10.92
C THR A 104 -3.01 -21.82 9.59
N LYS A 105 -3.59 -20.78 8.96
CA LYS A 105 -2.95 -20.07 7.84
C LYS A 105 -1.86 -19.16 8.40
N PHE A 106 -0.60 -19.51 8.16
CA PHE A 106 0.56 -18.70 8.54
C PHE A 106 0.73 -17.50 7.58
N TRP A 107 0.64 -17.77 6.27
CA TRP A 107 0.41 -16.75 5.24
C TRP A 107 -0.37 -17.35 4.06
N TYR A 108 -0.92 -16.49 3.20
CA TYR A 108 -1.61 -16.89 1.97
C TYR A 108 -1.52 -15.80 0.89
N ALA A 109 -1.62 -16.19 -0.38
CA ALA A 109 -1.61 -15.30 -1.54
C ALA A 109 -2.59 -15.82 -2.62
N PRO A 110 -3.40 -14.96 -3.31
CA PRO A 110 -3.53 -13.52 -3.10
C PRO A 110 -4.04 -13.17 -1.69
N LYS A 111 -3.52 -12.09 -1.11
CA LYS A 111 -3.91 -11.60 0.22
C LYS A 111 -4.99 -10.52 0.12
N ASP A 112 -4.87 -9.66 -0.88
CA ASP A 112 -5.74 -8.52 -1.17
C ASP A 112 -5.67 -8.14 -2.67
N GLN A 113 -6.45 -7.14 -3.08
CA GLN A 113 -6.63 -6.74 -4.48
C GLN A 113 -5.37 -6.22 -5.20
N CYS A 114 -4.23 -6.01 -4.51
CA CYS A 114 -2.95 -5.68 -5.14
C CYS A 114 -2.05 -6.89 -5.37
N ASP A 115 -2.47 -8.08 -4.96
CA ASP A 115 -1.84 -9.34 -5.36
C ASP A 115 -2.51 -9.95 -6.62
N ASP A 116 -3.73 -9.53 -6.94
CA ASP A 116 -4.43 -9.94 -8.16
C ASP A 116 -3.64 -9.50 -9.40
N TYR A 117 -3.34 -10.47 -10.27
CA TYR A 117 -2.39 -10.27 -11.37
C TYR A 117 -2.82 -9.15 -12.35
N LYS A 118 -1.97 -8.12 -12.46
CA LYS A 118 -2.17 -6.88 -13.23
C LYS A 118 -3.33 -5.98 -12.78
N ALA A 119 -3.67 -5.96 -11.48
CA ALA A 119 -4.75 -5.13 -10.92
C ALA A 119 -4.79 -3.65 -11.40
N CYS A 120 -3.63 -3.03 -11.66
CA CYS A 120 -3.52 -1.65 -12.14
C CYS A 120 -2.89 -1.51 -13.55
N GLY A 121 -2.99 -2.56 -14.39
CA GLY A 121 -2.58 -2.52 -15.80
C GLY A 121 -1.08 -2.29 -16.02
N SER A 122 -0.76 -1.62 -17.13
CA SER A 122 0.59 -1.18 -17.51
C SER A 122 0.97 0.13 -16.83
N TYR A 123 2.18 0.26 -16.28
CA TYR A 123 2.72 1.46 -15.62
C TYR A 123 1.90 2.03 -14.44
N GLY A 124 0.86 1.33 -13.98
CA GLY A 124 0.18 1.63 -12.73
C GLY A 124 0.85 0.98 -11.52
N LEU A 125 0.82 1.66 -10.38
CA LEU A 125 1.20 1.11 -9.08
C LEU A 125 -0.06 0.85 -8.25
N CYS A 126 -0.17 -0.36 -7.70
CA CYS A 126 -1.24 -0.73 -6.78
C CYS A 126 -0.80 -0.54 -5.32
N ASP A 127 -1.47 0.33 -4.55
CA ASP A 127 -1.33 0.42 -3.10
C ASP A 127 -2.67 0.07 -2.42
N SER A 128 -2.68 -1.03 -1.68
CA SER A 128 -3.82 -1.52 -0.91
C SER A 128 -4.29 -0.56 0.21
N ASN A 129 -3.47 0.45 0.54
CA ASN A 129 -3.75 1.47 1.55
C ASN A 129 -4.25 2.79 0.94
N ALA A 130 -4.18 2.95 -0.38
CA ALA A 130 -4.52 4.18 -1.09
C ALA A 130 -6.00 4.23 -1.55
N SER A 131 -6.46 5.43 -1.89
CA SER A 131 -7.77 5.65 -2.52
C SER A 131 -7.67 6.80 -3.54
N PRO A 132 -7.63 6.52 -4.87
CA PRO A 132 -7.74 5.20 -5.50
C PRO A 132 -6.57 4.27 -5.15
N VAL A 133 -6.83 2.96 -5.20
CA VAL A 133 -5.82 1.90 -5.00
C VAL A 133 -4.79 1.89 -6.14
N CYS A 134 -5.23 2.16 -7.37
CA CYS A 134 -4.34 2.34 -8.52
C CYS A 134 -3.89 3.79 -8.66
N THR A 135 -2.59 3.98 -8.86
CA THR A 135 -1.95 5.29 -9.11
C THR A 135 -1.05 5.23 -10.35
N CYS A 136 -0.88 6.36 -11.04
CA CYS A 136 0.13 6.48 -12.11
C CYS A 136 1.40 7.12 -11.55
N MET A 137 2.56 6.64 -11.99
CA MET A 137 3.86 7.22 -11.65
C MET A 137 4.02 8.64 -12.24
N ARG A 138 4.93 9.44 -11.65
CA ARG A 138 5.29 10.76 -12.22
C ARG A 138 5.79 10.60 -13.67
N GLY A 139 5.26 11.41 -14.59
CA GLY A 139 5.49 11.28 -16.04
C GLY A 139 4.50 10.35 -16.76
N PHE A 140 3.48 9.85 -16.06
CA PHE A 140 2.41 9.02 -16.63
C PHE A 140 1.01 9.52 -16.24
N SER A 141 0.02 9.24 -17.08
CA SER A 141 -1.40 9.54 -16.87
C SER A 141 -2.28 8.31 -17.18
N PRO A 142 -3.51 8.23 -16.66
CA PRO A 142 -4.41 7.12 -16.96
C PRO A 142 -4.67 6.98 -18.46
N LYS A 143 -4.53 5.76 -18.99
CA LYS A 143 -4.79 5.42 -20.40
C LYS A 143 -6.27 5.62 -20.77
N ASN A 144 -7.15 5.40 -19.80
CA ASN A 144 -8.59 5.56 -19.91
C ASN A 144 -9.13 6.34 -18.69
N GLN A 145 -9.22 7.66 -18.81
CA GLN A 145 -9.67 8.52 -17.71
C GLN A 145 -11.13 8.24 -17.27
N GLN A 146 -11.98 7.67 -18.14
CA GLN A 146 -13.37 7.35 -17.79
C GLN A 146 -13.42 6.13 -16.86
N ALA A 147 -12.72 5.05 -17.21
CA ALA A 147 -12.54 3.87 -16.34
C ALA A 147 -11.88 4.26 -15.01
N TRP A 148 -10.80 5.06 -15.08
CA TRP A 148 -10.04 5.49 -13.90
C TRP A 148 -10.88 6.30 -12.89
N ASN A 149 -11.76 7.19 -13.39
CA ASN A 149 -12.71 7.93 -12.58
C ASN A 149 -13.75 7.02 -11.89
N LEU A 150 -14.07 5.87 -12.49
CA LEU A 150 -14.93 4.83 -11.93
C LEU A 150 -14.17 3.81 -11.05
N ARG A 151 -12.87 4.07 -10.77
CA ARG A 151 -11.93 3.21 -10.02
C ARG A 151 -11.49 1.92 -10.74
N ASP A 152 -11.75 1.81 -12.03
CA ASP A 152 -11.17 0.76 -12.87
C ASP A 152 -9.79 1.21 -13.38
N GLY A 153 -8.74 0.54 -12.87
CA GLY A 153 -7.35 0.78 -13.24
C GLY A 153 -6.78 -0.22 -14.26
N SER A 154 -7.60 -1.13 -14.81
CA SER A 154 -7.12 -2.27 -15.61
C SER A 154 -6.45 -1.87 -16.94
N ASP A 155 -6.91 -0.78 -17.56
CA ASP A 155 -6.24 -0.16 -18.72
C ASP A 155 -4.85 0.42 -18.39
N GLY A 156 -4.57 0.70 -17.12
CA GLY A 156 -3.31 1.25 -16.64
C GLY A 156 -3.05 2.69 -17.07
N CYS A 157 -1.76 3.02 -17.15
CA CYS A 157 -1.21 4.34 -17.42
C CYS A 157 -0.35 4.37 -18.69
N VAL A 158 -0.26 5.53 -19.32
CA VAL A 158 0.60 5.83 -20.48
C VAL A 158 1.50 7.01 -20.17
N ARG A 159 2.62 7.13 -20.89
CA ARG A 159 3.58 8.23 -20.73
C ARG A 159 2.95 9.57 -21.14
N ASN A 160 3.25 10.62 -20.37
CA ASN A 160 2.84 11.99 -20.69
C ASN A 160 3.68 12.51 -21.87
N THR A 161 4.99 12.29 -21.82
CA THR A 161 5.96 12.75 -22.81
C THR A 161 6.69 11.57 -23.44
N ASN A 162 6.96 11.65 -24.74
CA ASN A 162 7.78 10.67 -25.45
C ASN A 162 9.23 10.72 -24.98
N LEU A 163 9.87 9.55 -24.92
CA LEU A 163 11.30 9.42 -24.62
C LEU A 163 12.16 9.88 -25.82
N ASP A 164 13.31 10.49 -25.54
CA ASP A 164 14.28 10.92 -26.57
C ASP A 164 15.56 10.05 -26.61
N CYS A 165 15.65 9.06 -25.71
CA CYS A 165 16.82 8.25 -25.39
C CYS A 165 18.02 8.99 -24.77
N GLY A 166 18.39 10.17 -25.30
CA GLY A 166 19.64 10.86 -24.97
C GLY A 166 19.62 11.74 -23.72
N SER A 167 18.54 12.50 -23.50
CA SER A 167 18.36 13.39 -22.35
C SER A 167 17.54 12.77 -21.22
N ASP A 168 16.74 11.73 -21.53
CA ASP A 168 15.94 10.92 -20.60
C ASP A 168 16.55 10.74 -19.20
N LYS A 169 15.68 10.77 -18.18
CA LYS A 169 16.03 10.55 -16.77
C LYS A 169 15.42 9.24 -16.26
N PHE A 170 15.72 8.93 -15.00
CA PHE A 170 15.10 7.83 -14.28
C PHE A 170 14.36 8.37 -13.05
N LEU A 171 13.07 8.05 -12.96
CA LEU A 171 12.29 8.15 -11.72
C LEU A 171 12.69 6.96 -10.84
N HIS A 172 13.26 7.24 -9.67
CA HIS A 172 13.39 6.27 -8.60
C HIS A 172 12.01 6.09 -7.93
N VAL A 173 11.59 4.84 -7.77
CA VAL A 173 10.39 4.42 -7.05
C VAL A 173 10.81 3.41 -5.99
N GLU A 174 10.58 3.75 -4.72
CA GLU A 174 10.97 2.96 -3.55
C GLU A 174 9.89 1.92 -3.21
N ASP A 175 10.26 0.86 -2.48
CA ASP A 175 9.33 -0.13 -1.91
C ASP A 175 8.37 -0.84 -2.90
N VAL A 176 8.82 -1.09 -4.14
CA VAL A 176 8.01 -1.73 -5.20
C VAL A 176 8.19 -3.25 -5.26
N LYS A 177 7.08 -4.00 -5.43
CA LYS A 177 7.06 -5.35 -6.02
C LYS A 177 7.47 -5.23 -7.49
N LEU A 178 8.74 -5.53 -7.81
CA LEU A 178 9.29 -5.40 -9.17
C LEU A 178 8.32 -5.94 -10.25
N PRO A 179 8.17 -5.26 -11.40
CA PRO A 179 7.32 -5.73 -12.49
C PRO A 179 7.74 -7.12 -13.02
N GLU A 180 6.85 -7.79 -13.75
CA GLU A 180 7.07 -9.14 -14.31
C GLU A 180 8.44 -9.29 -15.02
N THR A 181 9.18 -10.34 -14.70
CA THR A 181 10.55 -10.58 -15.21
C THR A 181 10.63 -11.65 -16.30
N SER A 182 9.49 -12.10 -16.85
CA SER A 182 9.43 -13.08 -17.94
C SER A 182 10.14 -12.66 -19.25
N ILE A 183 10.30 -11.35 -19.51
CA ILE A 183 10.98 -10.81 -20.70
C ILE A 183 11.87 -9.62 -20.28
N VAL A 184 13.04 -9.92 -19.73
CA VAL A 184 14.05 -8.93 -19.28
C VAL A 184 15.45 -9.31 -19.74
N PHE A 185 16.35 -8.33 -19.76
CA PHE A 185 17.79 -8.60 -19.68
C PHE A 185 18.20 -8.68 -18.20
N SER A 186 19.06 -9.63 -17.85
CA SER A 186 19.57 -9.77 -16.49
C SER A 186 21.05 -10.16 -16.46
N ASN A 187 21.84 -9.50 -15.61
CA ASN A 187 23.25 -9.83 -15.38
C ASN A 187 23.60 -9.73 -13.88
N ARG A 188 23.88 -10.87 -13.26
CA ARG A 188 24.20 -10.98 -11.81
C ARG A 188 25.56 -10.37 -11.42
N SER A 189 26.46 -10.12 -12.37
CA SER A 189 27.80 -9.56 -12.12
C SER A 189 27.88 -8.04 -12.20
N MET A 190 26.84 -7.37 -12.72
CA MET A 190 26.80 -5.90 -12.82
C MET A 190 26.33 -5.26 -11.51
N ASN A 191 26.81 -4.05 -11.23
CA ASN A 191 26.28 -3.18 -10.18
C ASN A 191 25.20 -2.21 -10.72
N LEU A 192 24.55 -1.47 -9.81
CA LEU A 192 23.42 -0.59 -10.13
C LEU A 192 23.78 0.57 -11.09
N GLU A 193 24.98 1.15 -10.99
CA GLU A 193 25.43 2.24 -11.87
C GLU A 193 25.77 1.72 -13.28
N GLU A 194 26.37 0.52 -13.38
CA GLU A 194 26.53 -0.17 -14.66
C GLU A 194 25.19 -0.53 -15.30
N CYS A 195 24.19 -0.91 -14.48
CA CYS A 195 22.84 -1.23 -14.92
C CYS A 195 22.10 -0.01 -15.48
N LYS A 196 22.19 1.12 -14.78
CA LYS A 196 21.74 2.45 -15.20
C LYS A 196 22.38 2.88 -16.52
N ASP A 197 23.70 2.78 -16.64
CA ASP A 197 24.41 3.16 -17.86
C ASP A 197 24.10 2.22 -19.03
N TRP A 198 23.83 0.93 -18.77
CA TRP A 198 23.35 -0.01 -19.77
C TRP A 198 21.93 0.32 -20.24
N CYS A 199 21.00 0.57 -19.32
CA CYS A 199 19.64 0.98 -19.62
C CYS A 199 19.61 2.31 -20.38
N ARG A 200 20.42 3.29 -19.98
CA ARG A 200 20.55 4.59 -20.66
C ARG A 200 20.99 4.43 -22.13
N ARG A 201 22.02 3.61 -22.38
CA ARG A 201 22.54 3.34 -23.75
C ARG A 201 21.58 2.53 -24.62
N ASN A 202 20.76 1.65 -24.03
CA ASN A 202 19.72 0.92 -24.75
C ASN A 202 18.43 1.76 -24.85
N CYS A 203 18.16 2.38 -26.00
CA CYS A 203 16.96 3.21 -26.19
C CYS A 203 15.62 2.46 -26.02
N SER A 204 15.60 1.13 -26.07
CA SER A 204 14.39 0.33 -25.78
C SER A 204 14.18 0.08 -24.29
N CYS A 205 15.18 0.34 -23.43
CA CYS A 205 15.07 0.09 -22.00
C CYS A 205 14.05 1.04 -21.34
N THR A 206 13.09 0.49 -20.60
CA THR A 206 12.00 1.22 -19.95
C THR A 206 12.16 1.36 -18.43
N ALA A 207 12.89 0.44 -17.78
CA ALA A 207 13.30 0.54 -16.38
C ALA A 207 14.50 -0.36 -16.07
N TYR A 208 15.16 -0.11 -14.93
CA TYR A 208 16.16 -1.02 -14.36
C TYR A 208 16.05 -1.14 -12.83
N ALA A 209 16.64 -2.20 -12.26
CA ALA A 209 16.77 -2.40 -10.82
C ALA A 209 17.97 -3.33 -10.50
N ASN A 210 18.29 -3.49 -9.20
CA ASN A 210 19.11 -4.61 -8.73
C ASN A 210 18.35 -5.95 -8.90
N ILE A 211 19.05 -7.09 -8.88
CA ILE A 211 18.40 -8.42 -8.80
C ILE A 211 18.16 -8.81 -7.35
N GLU A 212 19.13 -8.53 -6.48
CA GLU A 212 19.07 -8.88 -5.05
C GLU A 212 19.30 -7.64 -4.19
N VAL A 213 18.60 -7.54 -3.04
CA VAL A 213 18.69 -6.40 -2.11
C VAL A 213 19.79 -6.54 -1.07
N THR A 214 20.31 -7.75 -0.87
CA THR A 214 21.33 -8.03 0.14
C THR A 214 22.61 -7.21 -0.10
N ASN A 215 23.35 -6.93 0.98
CA ASN A 215 24.67 -6.30 0.93
C ASN A 215 24.73 -4.91 0.25
N GLY A 216 23.61 -4.19 0.20
CA GLY A 216 23.50 -2.87 -0.47
C GLY A 216 23.05 -2.93 -1.93
N GLY A 217 22.63 -4.11 -2.40
CA GLY A 217 22.06 -4.31 -3.73
C GLY A 217 23.07 -4.86 -4.74
N THR A 218 22.72 -5.94 -5.43
CA THR A 218 23.60 -6.57 -6.45
C THR A 218 22.84 -7.10 -7.67
N GLY A 219 23.58 -7.25 -8.77
CA GLY A 219 23.05 -7.67 -10.07
C GLY A 219 22.31 -6.53 -10.78
N CYS A 220 22.00 -6.75 -12.06
CA CYS A 220 21.27 -5.83 -12.91
C CYS A 220 20.09 -6.54 -13.57
N VAL A 221 18.90 -5.96 -13.50
CA VAL A 221 17.75 -6.33 -14.34
C VAL A 221 17.29 -5.10 -15.13
N THR A 222 16.97 -5.27 -16.42
CA THR A 222 16.40 -4.21 -17.25
C THR A 222 15.20 -4.70 -18.07
N TRP A 223 14.15 -3.90 -18.09
CA TRP A 223 12.93 -4.12 -18.89
C TRP A 223 13.02 -3.35 -20.21
N SER A 224 12.41 -3.86 -21.27
CA SER A 224 12.35 -3.20 -22.59
C SER A 224 10.92 -3.13 -23.17
N GLY A 225 9.92 -3.09 -22.30
CA GLY A 225 8.49 -3.06 -22.65
C GLY A 225 7.64 -2.37 -21.58
N GLU A 226 6.33 -2.61 -21.61
CA GLU A 226 5.43 -2.14 -20.56
C GLU A 226 5.75 -2.78 -19.21
N LEU A 227 5.74 -1.98 -18.13
CA LEU A 227 5.94 -2.47 -16.77
C LEU A 227 4.58 -2.90 -16.23
N ILE A 228 4.45 -4.14 -15.77
CA ILE A 228 3.17 -4.78 -15.44
C ILE A 228 3.24 -5.48 -14.08
N ASP A 229 2.07 -5.61 -13.44
CA ASP A 229 1.90 -6.30 -12.15
C ASP A 229 2.71 -5.68 -10.98
N MET A 230 2.83 -4.35 -10.94
CA MET A 230 3.56 -3.64 -9.89
C MET A 230 2.64 -3.31 -8.71
N ARG A 231 3.17 -3.53 -7.49
CA ARG A 231 2.54 -3.19 -6.22
C ARG A 231 3.48 -2.30 -5.41
N GLN A 232 2.94 -1.30 -4.76
CA GLN A 232 3.62 -0.50 -3.74
C GLN A 232 3.46 -1.17 -2.38
N TYR A 233 4.53 -1.23 -1.60
CA TYR A 233 4.49 -1.55 -0.17
C TYR A 233 4.71 -0.28 0.67
N ALA A 234 4.27 -0.35 1.93
CA ALA A 234 4.56 0.69 2.93
C ALA A 234 5.98 0.59 3.53
N SER A 235 6.62 -0.57 3.39
CA SER A 235 8.05 -0.81 3.62
C SER A 235 8.47 -2.21 3.13
N GLY A 236 9.74 -2.38 2.81
CA GLY A 236 10.37 -3.68 2.50
C GLY A 236 10.14 -4.21 1.08
N GLY A 237 9.75 -3.37 0.13
CA GLY A 237 9.76 -3.72 -1.29
C GLY A 237 11.17 -3.61 -1.89
N GLN A 238 11.29 -3.11 -3.12
CA GLN A 238 12.57 -2.85 -3.75
C GLN A 238 12.54 -1.59 -4.63
N ASP A 239 13.69 -0.90 -4.73
CA ASP A 239 13.92 0.17 -5.68
C ASP A 239 13.73 -0.26 -7.14
N LEU A 240 12.98 0.55 -7.88
CA LEU A 240 12.82 0.48 -9.34
C LEU A 240 13.14 1.83 -9.96
N PHE A 241 13.95 1.85 -11.03
CA PHE A 241 14.36 3.06 -11.72
C PHE A 241 13.71 3.12 -13.10
N VAL A 242 12.57 3.81 -13.19
CA VAL A 242 11.73 3.89 -14.39
C VAL A 242 12.19 5.03 -15.30
N ARG A 243 12.49 4.75 -16.56
CA ARG A 243 12.90 5.76 -17.54
C ARG A 243 11.75 6.73 -17.83
N ILE A 244 12.04 8.02 -17.94
CA ILE A 244 11.11 9.11 -18.20
C ILE A 244 11.77 10.20 -19.05
N ALA A 245 10.97 11.03 -19.71
CA ALA A 245 11.48 12.20 -20.43
C ALA A 245 12.11 13.21 -19.44
N ALA A 246 13.03 14.05 -19.92
CA ALA A 246 13.69 15.04 -19.08
C ALA A 246 12.73 16.09 -18.50
N SER A 247 11.79 16.58 -19.33
CA SER A 247 10.73 17.51 -18.92
C SER A 247 9.94 17.03 -17.70
N ASP A 248 9.61 15.74 -17.67
CA ASP A 248 8.76 15.14 -16.65
C ASP A 248 9.49 15.02 -15.31
N ALA A 249 10.82 15.21 -15.30
CA ALA A 249 11.70 15.13 -14.14
C ALA A 249 12.02 16.49 -13.50
N GLU A 250 11.74 17.61 -14.17
CA GLU A 250 12.18 18.94 -13.73
C GLU A 250 11.30 19.56 -12.61
N ASP A 251 10.17 18.93 -12.27
CA ASP A 251 9.32 19.28 -11.11
C ASP A 251 10.01 19.08 -9.74
N THR A 252 11.25 18.57 -9.67
CA THR A 252 11.97 18.35 -8.40
C THR A 252 12.57 19.63 -7.80
N ALA A 253 11.71 20.58 -7.46
CA ALA A 253 12.00 21.72 -6.58
C ALA A 253 11.09 21.65 -5.33
N ASP A 254 11.54 20.92 -4.30
CA ASP A 254 10.81 20.52 -3.08
C ASP A 254 9.57 19.64 -3.32
N GLY A 255 9.79 18.33 -3.41
CA GLY A 255 8.74 17.35 -3.73
C GLY A 255 9.11 15.91 -3.40
N SER A 256 9.42 15.60 -2.13
CA SER A 256 9.24 14.22 -1.65
C SER A 256 7.76 13.83 -1.77
N GLN A 257 7.45 12.54 -1.90
CA GLN A 257 6.06 12.06 -1.88
C GLN A 257 5.47 12.28 -0.47
N LYS A 258 4.91 13.47 -0.24
CA LYS A 258 4.21 13.81 1.01
C LYS A 258 2.93 12.98 1.07
N SER A 259 2.96 11.92 1.86
CA SER A 259 1.79 11.20 2.33
C SER A 259 0.74 12.20 2.84
N ASN A 260 -0.54 11.97 2.52
CA ASN A 260 -1.59 13.00 2.59
C ASN A 260 -2.06 13.31 4.03
N HIS A 261 -1.20 13.87 4.88
CA HIS A 261 -1.48 14.34 6.25
C HIS A 261 -2.36 15.62 6.30
N ILE A 262 -3.20 15.85 5.29
CA ILE A 262 -4.14 16.98 5.21
C ILE A 262 -5.14 16.97 6.38
N GLY A 263 -5.52 15.78 6.87
CA GLY A 263 -6.40 15.64 8.04
C GLY A 263 -5.83 16.24 9.33
N GLU A 264 -4.50 16.26 9.49
CA GLU A 264 -3.83 16.68 10.71
C GLU A 264 -3.75 18.23 10.82
N ILE A 265 -3.48 18.89 9.69
CA ILE A 265 -3.44 20.36 9.57
C ILE A 265 -4.82 20.98 9.84
N ILE A 266 -5.90 20.31 9.42
CA ILE A 266 -7.29 20.74 9.67
C ILE A 266 -7.62 20.66 11.18
N GLY A 267 -7.16 19.61 11.88
CA GLY A 267 -7.33 19.49 13.34
C GLY A 267 -6.63 20.60 14.13
N ILE A 268 -5.40 20.95 13.75
CA ILE A 268 -4.60 22.00 14.40
C ILE A 268 -5.21 23.39 14.17
N THR A 269 -5.66 23.69 12.95
CA THR A 269 -6.25 25.01 12.63
C THR A 269 -7.60 25.23 13.30
N ILE A 270 -8.49 24.22 13.34
CA ILE A 270 -9.78 24.32 14.02
C ILE A 270 -9.60 24.48 15.55
N SER A 271 -8.72 23.69 16.16
CA SER A 271 -8.49 23.76 17.62
C SER A 271 -7.90 25.11 18.05
N ALA A 272 -6.93 25.65 17.30
CA ALA A 272 -6.37 26.98 17.55
C ALA A 272 -7.45 28.09 17.46
N ALA A 273 -8.33 28.04 16.46
CA ALA A 273 -9.41 29.02 16.29
C ALA A 273 -10.39 29.03 17.48
N VAL A 274 -10.79 27.84 17.98
CA VAL A 274 -11.68 27.71 19.14
C VAL A 274 -11.05 28.29 20.41
N VAL A 275 -9.76 28.05 20.65
CA VAL A 275 -9.04 28.61 21.80
C VAL A 275 -8.98 30.14 21.73
N ILE A 276 -8.68 30.71 20.55
CA ILE A 276 -8.63 32.18 20.36
C ILE A 276 -10.01 32.81 20.62
N VAL A 277 -11.09 32.25 20.08
CA VAL A 277 -12.46 32.73 20.32
C VAL A 277 -12.83 32.65 21.80
N GLY A 278 -12.46 31.55 22.49
CA GLY A 278 -12.67 31.40 23.94
C GLY A 278 -11.96 32.49 24.75
N LEU A 279 -10.69 32.77 24.46
CA LEU A 279 -9.91 33.82 25.11
C LEU A 279 -10.50 35.22 24.87
N VAL A 280 -10.98 35.51 23.66
CA VAL A 280 -11.68 36.76 23.34
C VAL A 280 -12.96 36.89 24.18
N VAL A 281 -13.82 35.86 24.23
CA VAL A 281 -15.05 35.89 25.03
C VAL A 281 -14.76 36.09 26.53
N ILE A 282 -13.70 35.48 27.07
CA ILE A 282 -13.25 35.68 28.46
C ILE A 282 -12.78 37.12 28.69
N TYR A 283 -12.00 37.70 27.77
CA TYR A 283 -11.55 39.10 27.86
C TYR A 283 -12.73 40.08 27.85
N TRP A 284 -13.72 39.87 26.97
CA TRP A 284 -14.91 40.71 26.88
C TRP A 284 -15.81 40.59 28.12
N LYS A 285 -15.95 39.38 28.71
CA LYS A 285 -16.60 39.21 30.02
C LYS A 285 -15.86 39.94 31.14
N LYS A 286 -14.52 39.82 31.23
CA LYS A 286 -13.71 40.56 32.22
C LYS A 286 -13.85 42.09 32.07
N ARG A 287 -13.85 42.63 30.85
CA ARG A 287 -14.11 44.06 30.60
C ARG A 287 -15.50 44.50 31.09
N LYS A 288 -16.55 43.69 30.90
CA LYS A 288 -17.89 44.02 31.41
C LYS A 288 -17.99 44.00 32.94
N VAL A 289 -17.30 43.07 33.61
CA VAL A 289 -17.28 43.00 35.09
C VAL A 289 -16.48 44.16 35.70
N LEU A 290 -15.36 44.56 35.10
CA LEU A 290 -14.56 45.72 35.54
C LEU A 290 -15.17 47.09 35.16
N GLY A 291 -16.26 47.11 34.40
CA GLY A 291 -16.93 48.34 33.94
C GLY A 291 -18.09 48.82 34.81
N ILE A 292 -18.47 48.10 35.88
CA ILE A 292 -19.66 48.40 36.68
C ILE A 292 -19.29 48.59 38.16
N SER A 293 -18.76 49.78 38.47
CA SER A 293 -18.53 50.20 39.86
C SER A 293 -18.65 51.74 40.03
N ASN A 294 -19.86 52.28 39.91
CA ASN A 294 -20.22 53.63 40.44
C ASN A 294 -21.76 53.83 40.57
N VAL A 295 -22.27 53.36 41.71
CA VAL A 295 -23.38 53.89 42.56
C VAL A 295 -23.92 55.29 42.15
N LYS A 296 -25.22 55.54 41.89
CA LYS A 296 -26.39 55.81 42.80
C LYS A 296 -27.61 56.29 41.92
N THR A 297 -28.89 56.54 42.30
CA THR A 297 -29.75 56.50 43.53
C THR A 297 -31.23 56.25 43.13
N THR A 298 -32.12 55.84 44.06
CA THR A 298 -33.60 55.79 43.91
C THR A 298 -34.30 57.12 44.30
N PRO A 299 -35.60 57.36 43.98
CA PRO A 299 -36.67 57.11 44.99
C PRO A 299 -38.09 56.75 44.47
N ARG A 300 -38.91 56.14 45.36
CA ARG A 300 -40.41 56.07 45.45
C ARG A 300 -41.27 55.88 44.16
N GLY A 301 -42.22 54.93 44.05
CA GLY A 301 -42.63 53.79 44.91
C GLY A 301 -44.13 53.77 45.29
N LYS A 302 -44.80 52.62 45.07
CA LYS A 302 -46.08 52.17 45.69
C LYS A 302 -46.33 50.68 45.41
N ASN A 303 -46.91 49.98 46.38
CA ASN A 303 -47.39 48.57 46.38
C ASN A 303 -48.89 48.58 46.82
N PRO A 304 -49.67 47.47 46.85
CA PRO A 304 -49.27 46.04 46.85
C PRO A 304 -50.10 45.10 45.92
N ALA A 305 -49.92 43.78 46.12
CA ALA A 305 -50.83 42.65 45.82
C ALA A 305 -50.96 42.19 44.34
N GLU A 306 -51.07 40.89 44.01
CA GLU A 306 -50.79 39.61 44.73
C GLU A 306 -50.84 38.41 43.73
N ILE A 307 -50.52 37.18 44.20
CA ILE A 307 -50.84 35.83 43.65
C ILE A 307 -49.85 35.22 42.61
N ASP A 308 -49.54 33.94 42.85
CA ASP A 308 -48.70 33.04 42.05
C ASP A 308 -49.38 32.46 40.79
N SER A 309 -48.61 31.99 39.81
CA SER A 309 -48.43 30.53 39.62
C SER A 309 -47.63 30.10 38.37
N SER A 310 -47.01 28.94 38.53
CA SER A 310 -46.32 28.05 37.58
C SER A 310 -46.55 28.19 36.06
N SER A 311 -45.42 28.29 35.35
CA SER A 311 -44.97 27.35 34.30
C SER A 311 -45.94 26.88 33.21
N SER A 312 -45.62 27.24 31.96
CA SER A 312 -45.65 26.28 30.85
C SER A 312 -44.40 26.44 29.97
N LYS A 313 -43.93 25.32 29.41
CA LYS A 313 -42.89 25.29 28.36
C LYS A 313 -43.56 25.22 27.00
N GLN A 314 -42.84 25.64 25.96
CA GLN A 314 -43.01 25.06 24.63
C GLN A 314 -41.63 24.96 23.96
N ASP A 315 -41.22 23.74 23.60
CA ASP A 315 -39.89 23.43 23.08
C ASP A 315 -39.97 23.18 21.55
N GLU A 316 -39.14 23.89 20.77
CA GLU A 316 -38.81 23.59 19.36
C GLU A 316 -37.34 24.01 19.14
N SER A 317 -36.50 23.32 18.35
CA SER A 317 -36.68 22.08 17.58
C SER A 317 -35.32 21.47 17.17
N TRP A 318 -35.37 20.29 16.53
CA TRP A 318 -34.31 19.59 15.77
C TRP A 318 -33.09 19.02 16.50
N SER A 319 -32.92 17.70 16.39
CA SER A 319 -31.68 16.98 16.61
C SER A 319 -31.05 16.56 15.28
N VAL A 320 -29.72 16.48 15.23
CA VAL A 320 -28.95 15.97 14.08
C VAL A 320 -28.01 14.87 14.56
N ASN A 321 -28.03 13.74 13.87
CA ASN A 321 -27.10 12.60 13.91
C ASN A 321 -26.23 12.45 15.18
N GLN A 322 -26.74 11.77 16.20
CA GLN A 322 -25.88 11.23 17.26
C GLN A 322 -25.25 9.91 16.81
N VAL A 323 -23.91 9.87 16.75
CA VAL A 323 -23.15 8.62 16.76
C VAL A 323 -22.91 8.24 18.22
N THR A 324 -23.48 7.12 18.66
CA THR A 324 -23.25 6.61 20.02
C THR A 324 -21.97 5.78 20.06
N VAL A 325 -20.96 6.25 20.80
CA VAL A 325 -19.76 5.46 21.12
C VAL A 325 -19.88 4.95 22.55
N THR A 326 -20.02 3.62 22.70
CA THR A 326 -19.98 2.95 24.01
C THR A 326 -18.56 2.52 24.31
N LEU A 327 -17.95 3.11 25.35
CA LEU A 327 -16.78 2.53 25.98
C LEU A 327 -17.23 1.45 26.98
N LEU A 328 -16.53 0.32 26.96
CA LEU A 328 -16.62 -0.72 27.99
C LEU A 328 -15.33 -0.68 28.79
N ASP A 329 -15.40 -0.26 30.05
CA ASP A 329 -14.29 -0.43 30.99
C ASP A 329 -14.09 -1.93 31.27
N ALA A 330 -12.87 -2.41 31.05
CA ALA A 330 -12.47 -3.75 31.46
C ALA A 330 -12.22 -3.81 32.97
N ARG A 331 -12.55 -4.95 33.57
CA ARG A 331 -12.11 -5.36 34.93
C ARG A 331 -11.00 -6.38 34.82
#